data_AF-A0A645HMV4-F1
#
_entry.id   AF-A0A645HMV4-F1
#
_cell.length_a   1.000
_cell.length_b   1.000
_cell.length_c   1.000
_cell.angle_alpha   90.00
_cell.angle_beta   90.00
_cell.angle_gamma   90.00
#
_symmetry.space_group_name_H-M   'P 1'
#
loop_
_entity.id
_entity.type
_entity.pdbx_description
1 polymer ?
#
loop_
_entity_poly.entity_id
_entity_poly.type
_entity_poly.pdbx_seq_one_letter_code
_entity_poly.pdbx_strand_id
1 'polypeptide(L)'
;MPTGTAEAVEGGYRFSGRWGFSSGVEHCDWIFLGGLLPKKDGSGALEHATFLLPKSDFRVEHNWDVLGLRATGSHDIVVDGCFVPAHRTHRTNDHSDAGCPGRETNPGWIYKIPFTQVFQRAVSSACIGALDGASAHFRERAAAHVG
;
A
#
# COMPACT_ATOMS: atom_id res chain seq x y z
N MET A 1 -1.75 12.53 3.05
CA MET A 1 -0.96 13.70 2.59
C MET A 1 0.25 13.16 1.87
N PRO A 2 0.61 13.62 0.66
CA PRO A 2 1.60 12.91 -0.16
C PRO A 2 2.97 13.09 0.46
N THR A 3 3.57 12.01 0.92
CA THR A 3 4.87 12.06 1.59
C THR A 3 6.02 11.61 0.70
N GLY A 4 5.73 10.89 -0.38
CA GLY A 4 6.71 10.48 -1.38
C GLY A 4 6.98 11.52 -2.46
N THR A 5 8.19 12.09 -2.49
CA THR A 5 8.68 12.87 -3.63
C THR A 5 9.61 12.01 -4.48
N ALA A 6 9.45 12.09 -5.80
CA ALA A 6 10.24 11.36 -6.76
C ALA A 6 10.85 12.34 -7.76
N GLU A 7 12.18 12.48 -7.72
CA GLU A 7 12.95 13.25 -8.70
C GLU A 7 13.38 12.32 -9.83
N ALA A 8 13.13 12.69 -11.08
CA ALA A 8 13.57 11.90 -12.22
C ALA A 8 15.10 11.98 -12.36
N VAL A 9 15.73 10.82 -12.46
CA VAL A 9 17.18 10.67 -12.70
C VAL A 9 17.40 9.68 -13.83
N GLU A 10 18.64 9.53 -14.30
CA GLU A 10 18.95 8.53 -15.32
C GLU A 10 18.52 7.12 -14.88
N GLY A 11 17.71 6.45 -15.70
CA GLY A 11 17.23 5.09 -15.46
C GLY A 11 16.12 4.93 -14.40
N GLY A 12 15.68 6.01 -13.73
CA GLY A 12 14.67 5.88 -12.68
C GLY A 12 14.40 7.15 -11.90
N TYR A 13 14.28 7.00 -10.57
CA TYR A 13 13.90 8.06 -9.67
C TYR A 13 14.76 8.06 -8.41
N ARG A 14 15.10 9.25 -7.90
CA ARG A 14 15.50 9.43 -6.52
C ARG A 14 14.24 9.65 -5.68
N PHE A 15 13.99 8.76 -4.74
CA PHE A 15 12.73 8.70 -4.00
C PHE A 15 12.96 8.94 -2.51
N SER A 16 12.15 9.81 -1.91
CA SER A 16 12.20 10.13 -0.48
C SER A 16 10.79 10.28 0.09
N GLY A 17 10.64 10.01 1.38
CA GLY A 17 9.38 10.27 2.07
C GLY A 17 9.22 9.55 3.40
N ARG A 18 8.05 9.77 4.02
CA ARG A 18 7.63 9.09 5.25
C ARG A 18 6.18 8.62 5.15
N TRP A 19 5.90 7.34 5.28
CA TRP A 19 4.54 6.80 5.21
C TRP A 19 4.17 6.18 6.55
N GLY A 20 3.01 6.56 7.09
CA GLY A 20 2.45 5.85 8.24
C GLY A 20 1.61 4.65 7.82
N PHE A 21 1.20 3.85 8.80
CA PHE A 21 0.27 2.73 8.64
C PHE A 21 0.79 1.60 7.73
N SER A 22 2.07 1.23 7.83
CA SER A 22 2.60 0.09 7.08
C SER A 22 2.34 -1.23 7.81
N SER A 23 1.11 -1.72 7.73
CA SER A 23 0.67 -2.95 8.42
C SER A 23 1.52 -4.16 8.01
N GLY A 24 2.05 -4.87 9.00
CA GLY A 24 2.81 -6.10 8.84
C GLY A 24 4.23 -5.90 8.30
N VAL A 25 4.74 -4.66 8.25
CA VAL A 25 5.99 -4.35 7.56
C VAL A 25 7.23 -5.09 8.09
N GLU A 26 7.22 -5.48 9.36
CA GLU A 26 8.29 -6.29 9.94
C GLU A 26 8.44 -7.66 9.25
N HIS A 27 7.34 -8.19 8.69
CA HIS A 27 7.25 -9.46 7.99
C HIS A 27 7.46 -9.34 6.47
N CYS A 28 7.78 -8.16 5.96
CA CYS A 28 7.96 -7.93 4.53
C CYS A 28 9.46 -7.77 4.18
N ASP A 29 9.84 -8.32 3.03
CA ASP A 29 11.14 -8.07 2.38
C ASP A 29 11.08 -6.95 1.35
N TRP A 30 9.87 -6.58 0.94
CA TRP A 30 9.58 -5.57 -0.07
C TRP A 30 8.36 -4.75 0.31
N ILE A 31 8.31 -3.50 -0.14
CA ILE A 31 7.19 -2.60 0.09
C ILE A 31 6.77 -1.86 -1.17
N PHE A 32 5.47 -1.60 -1.29
CA PHE A 32 4.91 -0.66 -2.26
C PHE A 32 4.57 0.66 -1.56
N LEU A 33 5.14 1.76 -2.04
CA LEU A 33 4.93 3.10 -1.49
C LEU A 33 4.32 4.02 -2.53
N GLY A 34 3.32 4.80 -2.11
CA GLY A 34 2.69 5.80 -2.97
C GLY A 34 3.55 7.06 -3.08
N GLY A 35 3.81 7.51 -4.29
CA GLY A 35 4.47 8.77 -4.61
C GLY A 35 3.70 9.58 -5.65
N LEU A 36 4.22 10.77 -5.94
CA LEU A 36 3.69 11.63 -6.99
C LEU A 36 4.70 11.75 -8.13
N LEU A 37 4.20 11.66 -9.36
CA LEU A 37 4.98 11.91 -10.58
C LEU A 37 4.27 12.94 -11.46
N PRO A 38 5.00 13.76 -12.23
CA PRO A 38 4.38 14.60 -13.26
C PRO A 38 3.64 13.74 -14.29
N LYS A 39 2.44 14.17 -14.68
CA LYS A 39 1.67 13.54 -15.76
C LYS A 39 2.44 13.57 -17.08
N LYS A 40 2.24 12.53 -17.89
CA LYS A 40 2.86 12.40 -19.22
C LYS A 40 2.27 13.35 -20.27
N ASP A 41 1.13 13.98 -19.98
CA ASP A 41 0.43 14.90 -20.90
C ASP A 41 1.09 16.29 -21.01
N GLY A 42 2.19 16.54 -20.30
CA GLY A 42 2.91 17.82 -20.32
C GLY A 42 2.19 18.95 -19.58
N SER A 43 1.05 18.69 -18.92
CA SER A 43 0.29 19.70 -18.18
C SER A 43 0.99 20.21 -16.92
N GLY A 44 2.04 19.53 -16.47
CA GLY A 44 2.69 19.77 -15.18
C GLY A 44 1.87 19.31 -13.97
N ALA A 45 0.65 18.79 -14.17
CA ALA A 45 -0.14 18.21 -13.11
C ALA A 45 0.54 16.94 -12.57
N LEU A 46 0.31 16.63 -11.30
CA LEU A 46 0.82 15.40 -10.66
C LEU A 46 -0.20 14.27 -10.78
N GLU A 47 0.30 13.05 -10.81
CA GLU A 47 -0.50 11.83 -10.67
C GLU A 47 0.15 10.85 -9.70
N HIS A 48 -0.67 9.95 -9.16
CA HIS A 48 -0.23 8.91 -8.24
C HIS A 48 0.56 7.83 -8.97
N ALA A 49 1.68 7.46 -8.37
CA ALA A 49 2.47 6.31 -8.77
C ALA A 49 2.82 5.46 -7.55
N THR A 50 3.05 4.18 -7.80
CA THR A 50 3.51 3.20 -6.81
C THR A 50 4.97 2.87 -7.10
N PHE A 51 5.79 2.85 -6.05
CA PHE A 51 7.22 2.52 -6.09
C PHE A 51 7.48 1.24 -5.29
N LEU A 52 8.23 0.30 -5.87
CA LEU A 52 8.60 -0.97 -5.24
C LEU A 52 10.04 -0.91 -4.70
N LEU A 53 10.19 -1.03 -3.39
CA LEU A 53 11.47 -0.94 -2.69
C LEU A 53 11.77 -2.23 -1.91
N PRO A 54 13.02 -2.74 -1.94
CA PRO A 54 13.47 -3.80 -1.03
C PRO A 54 13.70 -3.23 0.37
N LYS A 55 13.73 -4.12 1.37
CA LYS A 55 13.98 -3.78 2.79
C LYS A 55 15.27 -3.00 3.04
N SER A 56 16.28 -3.12 2.16
CA SER A 56 17.52 -2.37 2.26
C SER A 56 17.37 -0.87 2.01
N ASP A 57 16.29 -0.45 1.34
CA ASP A 57 16.15 0.92 0.82
C ASP A 57 15.23 1.79 1.69
N PHE A 58 14.75 1.25 2.82
CA PHE A 58 13.92 1.99 3.77
C PHE A 58 14.21 1.60 5.22
N ARG A 59 13.86 2.49 6.14
CA ARG A 59 13.86 2.20 7.59
C ARG A 59 12.44 2.09 8.11
N VAL A 60 12.21 1.14 9.01
CA VAL A 60 10.99 1.05 9.83
C VAL A 60 11.18 1.91 11.07
N GLU A 61 10.21 2.77 11.37
CA GLU A 61 10.16 3.55 12.60
C GLU A 61 9.15 2.90 13.53
N HIS A 62 9.62 2.24 14.59
CA HIS A 62 8.78 1.45 15.49
C HIS A 62 7.96 2.35 16.44
N ASN A 63 6.89 2.93 15.91
CA ASN A 63 6.05 3.93 16.57
C ASN A 63 4.57 3.52 16.74
N TRP A 64 4.27 2.21 16.72
CA TRP A 64 2.89 1.69 16.70
C TRP A 64 2.36 1.34 18.10
N ASP A 65 2.26 2.34 18.98
CA ASP A 65 1.55 2.20 20.26
C ASP A 65 0.16 2.84 20.19
N VAL A 66 -0.84 2.00 19.93
CA VAL A 66 -2.21 2.42 19.64
C VAL A 66 -3.25 1.62 20.45
N LEU A 67 -4.50 2.07 20.49
CA LEU A 67 -5.56 1.43 21.28
C LEU A 67 -6.06 0.10 20.68
N GLY A 68 -6.15 0.02 19.35
CA GLY A 68 -6.70 -1.13 18.63
C GLY A 68 -5.82 -1.51 17.46
N LEU A 69 -5.98 -2.73 16.94
CA LEU A 69 -5.13 -3.28 15.87
C LEU A 69 -3.64 -3.27 16.22
N ARG A 70 -3.28 -3.34 17.51
CA ARG A 70 -1.87 -3.31 17.98
C ARG A 70 -0.99 -4.37 17.30
N ALA A 71 -1.56 -5.56 17.09
CA ALA A 71 -0.88 -6.69 16.49
C ALA A 71 -0.55 -6.51 14.99
N THR A 72 -1.09 -5.49 14.32
CA THR A 72 -0.75 -5.25 12.91
C THR A 72 0.64 -4.65 12.74
N GLY A 73 1.24 -4.08 13.79
CA GLY A 73 2.57 -3.47 13.73
C GLY A 73 2.69 -2.46 12.59
N SER A 74 1.69 -1.57 12.44
CA SER A 74 1.55 -0.66 11.28
C SER A 74 2.47 0.55 11.36
N HIS A 75 3.75 0.28 11.62
CA HIS A 75 4.82 1.24 11.80
C HIS A 75 4.97 2.19 10.61
N ASP A 76 5.59 3.33 10.88
CA ASP A 76 5.98 4.26 9.83
C ASP A 76 7.18 3.73 9.05
N ILE A 77 7.26 4.12 7.78
CA ILE A 77 8.35 3.83 6.84
C ILE A 77 8.98 5.12 6.40
N VAL A 78 10.30 5.18 6.44
CA VAL A 78 11.05 6.35 5.99
C VAL A 78 12.06 5.93 4.93
N VAL A 79 12.05 6.69 3.83
CA VAL A 79 12.96 6.56 2.70
C VAL A 79 13.72 7.86 2.57
N ASP A 80 15.05 7.77 2.49
CA ASP A 80 15.94 8.93 2.37
C ASP A 80 16.76 8.85 1.08
N GLY A 81 16.16 9.30 -0.03
CA GLY A 81 16.85 9.53 -1.29
C GLY A 81 17.36 8.28 -2.00
N CYS A 82 16.67 7.14 -1.87
CA CYS A 82 17.06 5.89 -2.52
C CYS A 82 16.83 5.96 -4.04
N PHE A 83 17.61 5.20 -4.80
CA PHE A 83 17.37 5.04 -6.24
C PHE A 83 16.33 3.94 -6.49
N VAL A 84 15.27 4.26 -7.22
CA VAL A 84 14.26 3.31 -7.70
C VAL A 84 14.29 3.26 -9.22
N PRO A 85 14.64 2.13 -9.84
CA PRO A 85 14.67 2.02 -11.29
C PRO A 85 13.26 2.11 -11.88
N ALA A 86 13.13 2.64 -13.10
CA ALA A 86 11.83 2.91 -13.71
C ALA A 86 10.91 1.68 -13.80
N HIS A 87 11.47 0.48 -14.03
CA HIS A 87 10.70 -0.77 -14.11
C HIS A 87 10.08 -1.21 -12.76
N ARG A 88 10.51 -0.62 -11.63
CA ARG A 88 9.93 -0.83 -10.30
C ARG A 88 8.90 0.25 -9.93
N THR A 89 8.31 0.90 -10.95
CA THR A 89 7.28 1.92 -10.76
C THR A 89 6.04 1.62 -11.60
N HIS A 90 4.87 2.03 -11.10
CA HIS A 90 3.59 1.84 -11.79
C HIS A 90 2.72 3.09 -11.59
N ARG A 91 2.14 3.63 -12.67
CA ARG A 91 1.19 4.75 -12.60
C ARG A 91 -0.13 4.22 -12.07
N THR A 92 -0.50 4.58 -10.84
CA THR A 92 -1.57 3.91 -10.08
C THR A 92 -2.92 3.92 -10.80
N ASN A 93 -3.19 4.97 -11.57
CA ASN A 93 -4.47 5.16 -12.28
C ASN A 93 -4.42 4.83 -13.77
N ASP A 94 -3.27 4.37 -14.30
CA ASP A 94 -3.18 3.90 -15.68
C ASP A 94 -3.55 2.42 -15.74
N HIS A 95 -4.71 2.15 -16.34
CA HIS A 95 -5.28 0.79 -16.45
C HIS A 95 -5.19 0.25 -17.88
N SER A 96 -4.54 0.97 -18.79
CA SER A 96 -4.31 0.54 -20.17
C SER A 96 -3.37 -0.67 -20.20
N ASP A 97 -3.35 -1.41 -21.31
CA ASP A 97 -2.41 -2.53 -21.46
C ASP A 97 -0.96 -2.04 -21.41
N ALA A 98 -0.67 -0.85 -21.95
CA ALA A 98 0.63 -0.21 -21.85
C ALA A 98 0.99 0.20 -20.40
N GLY A 99 -0.01 0.61 -19.61
CA GLY A 99 0.15 0.93 -18.19
C GLY A 99 0.35 -0.30 -17.31
N CYS A 100 -0.20 -1.45 -17.74
CA CYS A 100 -0.19 -2.71 -17.00
C CYS A 100 0.51 -3.84 -17.78
N PRO A 101 1.80 -3.71 -18.13
CA PRO A 101 2.51 -4.68 -18.99
C PRO A 101 2.55 -6.09 -18.39
N GLY A 102 2.47 -6.22 -17.06
CA GLY A 102 2.41 -7.51 -16.38
C GLY A 102 1.21 -8.38 -16.78
N ARG A 103 0.16 -7.83 -17.39
CA ARG A 103 -1.02 -8.60 -17.86
C ARG A 103 -0.71 -9.49 -19.06
N GLU A 104 0.30 -9.16 -19.87
CA GLU A 104 0.73 -10.02 -20.98
C GLU A 104 1.30 -11.35 -20.44
N THR A 105 2.11 -11.28 -19.39
CA THR A 105 2.67 -12.45 -18.71
C THR A 105 1.65 -13.14 -17.80
N ASN A 106 0.72 -12.38 -17.23
CA ASN A 106 -0.27 -12.87 -16.26
C ASN A 106 -1.70 -12.71 -16.82
N PRO A 107 -2.15 -13.60 -17.76
CA PRO A 107 -3.38 -13.40 -18.51
C PRO A 107 -4.68 -13.69 -17.73
N GLY A 108 -4.57 -14.18 -16.49
CA GLY A 108 -5.70 -14.52 -15.63
C GLY A 108 -6.63 -13.33 -15.40
N TRP A 109 -7.95 -13.58 -15.41
CA TRP A 109 -8.97 -12.52 -15.31
C TRP A 109 -8.87 -11.69 -14.02
N ILE A 110 -8.36 -12.28 -12.93
CA ILE A 110 -8.17 -11.58 -11.66
C ILE A 110 -7.20 -10.40 -11.77
N TYR A 111 -6.20 -10.46 -12.65
CA TYR A 111 -5.21 -9.39 -12.89
C TYR A 111 -5.76 -8.25 -13.77
N LYS A 112 -6.99 -8.39 -14.28
CA LYS A 112 -7.71 -7.35 -15.03
C LYS A 112 -8.63 -6.52 -14.15
N ILE A 113 -8.87 -6.94 -12.91
CA ILE A 113 -9.65 -6.15 -11.94
C ILE A 113 -8.83 -4.92 -11.55
N PRO A 114 -9.43 -3.71 -11.49
CA PRO A 114 -8.72 -2.51 -11.07
C PRO A 114 -8.11 -2.66 -9.66
N PHE A 115 -6.83 -2.31 -9.50
CA PHE A 115 -6.10 -2.47 -8.25
C PHE A 115 -6.81 -1.82 -7.06
N THR A 116 -7.36 -0.61 -7.24
CA THR A 116 -8.09 0.12 -6.20
C THR A 116 -9.29 -0.67 -5.66
N GLN A 117 -10.01 -1.39 -6.53
CA GLN A 117 -11.16 -2.20 -6.13
C GLN A 117 -10.74 -3.40 -5.27
N VAL A 118 -9.63 -4.05 -5.63
CA VAL A 118 -9.06 -5.16 -4.87
C VAL A 118 -8.51 -4.67 -3.52
N PHE A 119 -7.70 -3.60 -3.55
CA PHE A 119 -7.04 -3.04 -2.36
C PHE A 119 -8.04 -2.54 -1.32
N GLN A 120 -9.05 -1.75 -1.73
CA GLN A 120 -10.06 -1.23 -0.80
C GLN A 120 -10.85 -2.37 -0.14
N ARG A 121 -11.17 -3.43 -0.89
CA ARG A 121 -11.89 -4.59 -0.36
C ARG A 121 -11.05 -5.41 0.63
N ALA A 122 -9.74 -5.50 0.42
CA ALA A 122 -8.84 -6.16 1.36
C ALA A 122 -8.81 -5.46 2.73
N VAL A 123 -8.97 -4.14 2.76
CA VAL A 123 -9.03 -3.37 4.01
C VAL A 123 -10.40 -3.49 4.67
N SER A 124 -11.49 -3.34 3.91
CA SER A 124 -12.85 -3.31 4.48
C SER A 124 -13.35 -4.66 4.97
N SER A 125 -12.91 -5.77 4.36
CA SER A 125 -13.32 -7.13 4.76
C SER A 125 -12.88 -7.49 6.18
N ALA A 126 -11.70 -7.04 6.61
CA ALA A 126 -11.21 -7.24 7.97
C ALA A 126 -12.12 -6.56 9.02
N CYS A 127 -12.63 -5.36 8.72
CA CYS A 127 -13.56 -4.66 9.61
C CYS A 127 -14.89 -5.39 9.75
N ILE A 128 -15.41 -5.98 8.65
CA ILE A 128 -16.63 -6.79 8.68
C ILE A 128 -16.42 -8.02 9.56
N GLY A 129 -15.32 -8.75 9.37
CA GLY A 129 -14.99 -9.92 10.19
C GLY A 129 -14.81 -9.58 11.68
N ALA A 130 -14.24 -8.41 11.99
CA ALA A 130 -14.12 -7.93 13.37
C ALA A 130 -15.49 -7.66 14.01
N LEU A 131 -16.42 -7.05 13.25
CA LEU A 131 -17.79 -6.81 13.71
C LEU A 131 -18.56 -8.12 13.93
N ASP A 132 -18.44 -9.08 13.01
CA ASP A 132 -19.06 -10.40 13.13
C ASP A 132 -18.54 -11.13 14.38
N GLY A 133 -17.21 -11.11 14.59
CA GLY A 133 -16.58 -11.68 15.77
C GLY A 133 -17.03 -11.03 17.08
N ALA A 134 -17.11 -9.70 17.13
CA ALA A 134 -17.61 -8.97 18.29
C ALA A 134 -19.08 -9.30 18.59
N SER A 135 -19.91 -9.38 17.55
CA SER A 135 -21.34 -9.70 17.67
C SER A 135 -21.56 -11.15 18.16
N ALA A 136 -20.78 -12.10 17.64
CA ALA A 136 -20.81 -13.49 18.08
C ALA A 136 -20.40 -13.61 19.56
N HIS A 137 -19.30 -12.97 19.94
CA HIS A 137 -18.80 -13.00 21.32
C HIS A 137 -19.80 -12.38 22.30
N PHE A 138 -20.44 -11.27 21.93
CA PHE A 138 -21.48 -10.66 22.75
C PHE A 138 -22.67 -11.61 22.95
N ARG A 139 -23.17 -12.25 21.89
CA ARG A 139 -24.28 -13.20 21.96
C ARG A 139 -23.96 -14.40 22.84
N GLU A 140 -22.77 -14.97 22.71
CA GLU A 140 -22.29 -16.07 23.53
C GLU A 140 -22.28 -15.68 25.02
N ARG A 141 -21.69 -14.51 25.33
CA ARG A 141 -21.64 -14.00 26.72
C ARG A 141 -23.03 -13.71 27.28
N ALA A 142 -23.92 -13.11 26.49
CA ALA A 142 -25.28 -12.79 26.93
C ALA A 142 -26.09 -14.06 27.21
N ALA A 143 -26.00 -15.09 26.37
CA ALA A 143 -26.71 -16.35 26.57
C ALA A 143 -26.37 -17.05 27.89
N ALA A 144 -25.16 -16.84 28.42
CA ALA A 144 -24.77 -17.36 29.74
C ALA A 144 -25.41 -16.61 30.93
N HIS A 145 -26.01 -15.44 30.70
CA HIS A 145 -26.54 -14.56 31.76
C HIS A 145 -28.04 -14.28 31.63
N VAL A 146 -28.65 -14.66 30.51
CA VAL A 146 -30.08 -14.56 30.27
C VAL A 146 -30.62 -16.00 30.23
N GLY A 147 -31.37 -16.38 31.28
CA GLY A 147 -32.01 -17.69 31.40
C GLY A 147 -33.19 -17.86 30.46
#